data_AF-A0A0L8HWB2-F1
#
_entry.id   AF-A0A0L8HWB2-F1
#
_cell.length_a   1.000
_cell.length_b   1.000
_cell.length_c   1.000
_cell.angle_alpha   90.00
_cell.angle_beta   90.00
_cell.angle_gamma   90.00
#
_symmetry.space_group_name_H-M   'P 1'
#
loop_
_entity.id
_entity.type
_entity.pdbx_description
1 polymer ?
#
loop_
_entity_poly.entity_id
_entity_poly.type
_entity_poly.pdbx_seq_one_letter_code
_entity_poly.pdbx_strand_id
1 'polypeptide(L)'
;MYDYETLSLILDEACKLEENSFLDKLQYVIECLPSISATRLAFHSLFGEPWHIISKELDVNNVDEWLLLSNILKLSPDQLYAVALQNTIKVYVSSLGDSKNANTLKEKSRCRWGPDEINKDMMDTVKNILTKIQDLESTSALATYIMKELPIGAEKVLSLKFCVSFTDEWLQAEKEPSNYKKAKTAYFKFKSLYERLATEQVLFLYKLATPELLNLCCEPEKLITELYQHPSVLDSTLPEHLRPDINSMAEQIASIHQLTIEDLKVSLVCEWLETNKTEDVDMTMTLGFGNIHLLEHDNKQLDGDNFKRVAYVLRSGDIKHNIAFLLGYSGTLKNSVSMTSVCQLQALLCMFDMASIEEITKITSMTLEEIRRLIQNQLYIVNLEKLNIAMTAKSFEDCNKEKLAKSIWKNHSNGKMAQEAAIIVSSLCFDYKIYSFTMWEAVLAKMKNLNMMKELEHILLHIIEIPSLDVLPSLPSAWQTIIVSILNKSSVNTDEERDECLHAFNLIQRCPDVLSLDLDLLAKHFHHLELPVCAISCLLMSAVVNNKLLQSILSIGAEKLFNSFLLTRTKCIASAVSYEVMVLIFQLIMEENLSHIVEKSPYKDAYCEYVQQNQNCLQNGISY
;
A
#
# COMPACT_ATOMS: atom_id res chain seq x y z
N MET A 1 -14.58 -82.79 -17.32
CA MET A 1 -15.98 -82.98 -16.89
C MET A 1 -15.88 -83.39 -15.43
N TYR A 2 -15.88 -82.41 -14.53
CA TYR A 2 -15.78 -82.70 -13.09
C TYR A 2 -17.13 -83.24 -12.65
N ASP A 3 -17.08 -84.32 -11.87
CA ASP A 3 -18.24 -85.08 -11.47
C ASP A 3 -19.07 -84.27 -10.46
N TYR A 4 -20.02 -83.50 -10.99
CA TYR A 4 -20.93 -82.65 -10.21
C TYR A 4 -21.71 -83.46 -9.18
N GLU A 5 -21.93 -84.76 -9.42
CA GLU A 5 -22.57 -85.65 -8.45
C GLU A 5 -21.69 -85.86 -7.22
N THR A 6 -20.37 -85.98 -7.39
CA THR A 6 -19.45 -86.15 -6.25
C THR A 6 -19.35 -84.89 -5.40
N LEU A 7 -19.29 -83.72 -6.05
CA LEU A 7 -19.22 -82.41 -5.37
C LEU A 7 -20.55 -82.06 -4.68
N SER A 8 -21.68 -82.41 -5.30
CA SER A 8 -23.02 -82.28 -4.71
C SER A 8 -23.18 -83.19 -3.49
N LEU A 9 -22.69 -84.44 -3.55
CA LEU A 9 -22.74 -85.36 -2.41
C LEU A 9 -21.92 -84.85 -1.22
N ILE A 10 -20.71 -84.35 -1.48
CA ILE A 10 -19.84 -83.81 -0.43
C ILE A 10 -20.46 -82.57 0.23
N LEU A 11 -21.13 -81.70 -0.54
CA LEU A 11 -21.82 -80.52 -0.02
C LEU A 11 -23.10 -80.87 0.75
N ASP A 12 -23.90 -81.84 0.28
CA ASP A 12 -25.11 -82.33 0.97
C ASP A 12 -24.77 -83.03 2.30
N GLU A 13 -23.62 -83.70 2.36
CA GLU A 13 -23.14 -84.39 3.55
C GLU A 13 -22.46 -83.43 4.54
N ALA A 14 -21.92 -82.30 4.04
CA ALA A 14 -21.36 -81.23 4.85
C ALA A 14 -22.46 -80.34 5.48
N CYS A 15 -23.56 -80.06 4.77
CA CYS A 15 -24.69 -79.26 5.30
C CYS A 15 -25.48 -79.93 6.43
N LYS A 16 -25.29 -81.24 6.67
CA LYS A 16 -25.99 -82.02 7.71
C LYS A 16 -25.26 -82.08 9.05
N LEU A 17 -24.05 -81.53 9.16
CA LEU A 17 -23.21 -81.64 10.36
C LEU A 17 -23.11 -80.29 11.07
N GLU A 18 -23.67 -80.22 12.28
CA GLU A 18 -23.55 -79.08 13.18
C GLU A 18 -22.08 -78.88 13.61
N GLU A 19 -21.61 -77.66 13.33
CA GLU A 19 -20.58 -76.88 14.00
C GLU A 19 -19.19 -77.53 14.28
N ASN A 20 -18.17 -76.97 13.62
CA ASN A 20 -16.71 -77.17 13.72
C ASN A 20 -16.04 -78.14 12.73
N SER A 21 -16.63 -79.28 12.34
CA SER A 21 -16.04 -80.17 11.29
C SER A 21 -16.19 -79.62 9.86
N PHE A 22 -17.09 -78.64 9.68
CA PHE A 22 -17.42 -78.07 8.38
C PHE A 22 -16.30 -77.21 7.78
N LEU A 23 -15.58 -76.45 8.61
CA LEU A 23 -14.49 -75.56 8.18
C LEU A 23 -13.27 -76.36 7.71
N ASP A 24 -12.89 -77.41 8.41
CA ASP A 24 -11.75 -78.27 8.03
C ASP A 24 -12.01 -79.02 6.71
N LYS A 25 -13.26 -79.46 6.47
CA LYS A 25 -13.66 -80.09 5.21
C LYS A 25 -13.76 -79.08 4.07
N LEU A 26 -14.21 -77.85 4.32
CA LEU A 26 -14.17 -76.76 3.35
C LEU A 26 -12.73 -76.43 2.94
N GLN A 27 -11.80 -76.44 3.89
CA GLN A 27 -10.39 -76.18 3.62
C GLN A 27 -9.78 -77.25 2.71
N TYR A 28 -10.12 -78.53 2.93
CA TYR A 28 -9.73 -79.63 2.05
C TYR A 28 -10.33 -79.49 0.63
N VAL A 29 -11.60 -79.06 0.53
CA VAL A 29 -12.23 -78.77 -0.77
C VAL A 29 -11.55 -77.58 -1.46
N ILE A 30 -11.16 -76.55 -0.72
CA ILE A 30 -10.43 -75.38 -1.23
C ILE A 30 -9.03 -75.77 -1.73
N GLU A 31 -8.33 -76.67 -1.03
CA GLU A 31 -7.03 -77.21 -1.45
C GLU A 31 -7.12 -78.12 -2.68
N CYS A 32 -8.27 -78.78 -2.90
CA CYS A 32 -8.52 -79.61 -4.08
C CYS A 32 -8.96 -78.82 -5.32
N LEU A 33 -9.27 -77.52 -5.18
CA LEU A 33 -9.62 -76.67 -6.29
C LEU A 33 -8.35 -76.25 -7.07
N PRO A 34 -8.39 -76.21 -8.42
CA PRO A 34 -7.31 -75.65 -9.22
C PRO A 34 -6.95 -74.24 -8.76
N SER A 35 -5.69 -73.82 -8.84
CA SER A 35 -5.24 -72.46 -8.48
C SER A 35 -6.01 -71.35 -9.20
N ILE A 36 -6.50 -71.62 -10.41
CA ILE A 36 -7.37 -70.74 -11.21
C ILE A 36 -8.72 -70.45 -10.53
N SER A 37 -9.17 -71.32 -9.64
CA SER A 37 -10.44 -71.18 -8.90
C SER A 37 -10.41 -70.02 -7.91
N ALA A 38 -9.22 -69.59 -7.46
CA ALA A 38 -9.06 -68.44 -6.58
C ALA A 38 -9.32 -67.10 -7.30
N THR A 39 -9.16 -67.06 -8.62
CA THR A 39 -9.32 -65.85 -9.46
C THR A 39 -10.57 -65.90 -10.35
N ARG A 40 -11.31 -67.02 -10.37
CA ARG A 40 -12.44 -67.23 -11.28
C ARG A 40 -13.77 -66.90 -10.61
N LEU A 41 -14.55 -66.06 -11.25
CA LEU A 41 -15.89 -65.71 -10.80
C LEU A 41 -16.85 -66.91 -10.94
N ALA A 42 -17.63 -67.20 -9.90
CA ALA A 42 -18.60 -68.28 -9.91
C ALA A 42 -19.79 -67.94 -10.81
N PHE A 43 -19.84 -68.56 -12.01
CA PHE A 43 -20.85 -68.28 -13.04
C PHE A 43 -22.29 -68.52 -12.56
N HIS A 44 -22.53 -69.51 -11.71
CA HIS A 44 -23.87 -69.81 -11.17
C HIS A 44 -24.41 -68.73 -10.24
N SER A 45 -23.52 -68.03 -9.52
CA SER A 45 -23.91 -66.96 -8.62
C SER A 45 -24.34 -65.67 -9.34
N LEU A 46 -24.04 -65.56 -10.65
CA LEU A 46 -24.43 -64.42 -11.50
C LEU A 46 -25.90 -64.48 -11.96
N PHE A 47 -26.55 -65.65 -11.92
CA PHE A 47 -27.97 -65.80 -12.34
C PHE A 47 -28.98 -65.58 -11.21
N GLY A 48 -28.51 -65.41 -9.97
CA GLY A 48 -29.34 -65.12 -8.79
C GLY A 48 -29.41 -63.63 -8.50
N GLU A 49 -28.53 -63.14 -7.63
CA GLU A 49 -28.33 -61.71 -7.35
C GLU A 49 -26.96 -61.23 -7.89
N PRO A 50 -26.89 -60.83 -9.18
CA PRO A 50 -25.63 -60.50 -9.85
C PRO A 50 -24.85 -59.38 -9.13
N TRP A 51 -25.57 -58.42 -8.55
CA TRP A 51 -24.99 -57.24 -7.91
C TRP A 51 -24.11 -57.55 -6.70
N HIS A 52 -24.32 -58.65 -5.98
CA HIS A 52 -23.53 -58.99 -4.79
C HIS A 52 -22.06 -59.31 -5.10
N ILE A 53 -21.79 -59.73 -6.33
CA ILE A 53 -20.45 -60.11 -6.80
C ILE A 53 -19.91 -59.02 -7.73
N ILE A 54 -20.72 -58.56 -8.68
CA ILE A 54 -20.32 -57.54 -9.65
C ILE A 54 -19.92 -56.24 -8.94
N SER A 55 -20.66 -55.82 -7.91
CA SER A 55 -20.36 -54.58 -7.19
C SER A 55 -19.01 -54.56 -6.48
N LYS A 56 -18.35 -55.70 -6.26
CA LYS A 56 -17.02 -55.76 -5.61
C LYS A 56 -15.86 -55.77 -6.60
N GLU A 57 -16.13 -56.24 -7.82
CA GLU A 57 -15.13 -56.45 -8.86
C GLU A 57 -15.15 -55.34 -9.92
N LEU A 58 -16.25 -54.58 -10.02
CA LEU A 58 -16.43 -53.57 -11.05
C LEU A 58 -15.60 -52.31 -10.75
N ASP A 59 -14.78 -51.90 -11.71
CA ASP A 59 -13.91 -50.72 -11.70
C ASP A 59 -13.85 -50.12 -13.11
N VAL A 60 -13.43 -48.86 -13.26
CA VAL A 60 -13.42 -48.17 -14.56
C VAL A 60 -12.71 -48.96 -15.67
N ASN A 61 -11.64 -49.67 -15.31
CA ASN A 61 -10.84 -50.43 -16.27
C ASN A 61 -11.56 -51.65 -16.85
N ASN A 62 -12.60 -52.17 -16.20
CA ASN A 62 -13.30 -53.39 -16.62
C ASN A 62 -14.77 -53.17 -17.00
N VAL A 63 -15.29 -51.94 -16.91
CA VAL A 63 -16.68 -51.62 -17.25
C VAL A 63 -17.03 -51.99 -18.68
N ASP A 64 -16.12 -51.76 -19.63
CA ASP A 64 -16.36 -52.04 -21.05
C ASP A 64 -16.57 -53.54 -21.31
N GLU A 65 -15.91 -54.42 -20.55
CA GLU A 65 -16.11 -55.88 -20.63
C GLU A 65 -17.44 -56.30 -20.01
N TRP A 66 -17.82 -55.71 -18.88
CA TRP A 66 -19.10 -55.96 -18.22
C TRP A 66 -20.30 -55.44 -19.00
N LEU A 67 -20.14 -54.37 -19.77
CA LEU A 67 -21.18 -53.84 -20.67
C LEU A 67 -21.55 -54.84 -21.76
N LEU A 68 -20.61 -55.64 -22.27
CA LEU A 68 -20.92 -56.71 -23.23
C LEU A 68 -21.84 -57.78 -22.62
N LEU A 69 -21.73 -58.02 -21.31
CA LEU A 69 -22.51 -58.99 -20.56
C LEU A 69 -23.82 -58.40 -20.00
N SER A 70 -24.00 -57.08 -20.03
CA SER A 70 -25.18 -56.37 -19.49
C SER A 70 -26.50 -56.85 -20.10
N ASN A 71 -26.52 -57.09 -21.41
CA ASN A 71 -27.70 -57.58 -22.14
C ASN A 71 -28.09 -58.99 -21.71
N ILE A 72 -27.12 -59.82 -21.34
CA ILE A 72 -27.33 -61.22 -20.93
C ILE A 72 -27.83 -61.27 -19.48
N LEU A 73 -27.26 -60.41 -18.62
CA LEU A 73 -27.58 -60.34 -17.19
C LEU A 73 -28.75 -59.40 -16.87
N LYS A 74 -29.36 -58.77 -17.89
CA LYS A 74 -30.45 -57.77 -17.77
C LYS A 74 -30.09 -56.62 -16.82
N LEU A 75 -28.84 -56.18 -16.83
CA LEU A 75 -28.34 -55.06 -16.03
C LEU A 75 -28.48 -53.77 -16.82
N SER A 76 -28.82 -52.65 -16.18
CA SER A 76 -28.82 -51.37 -16.88
C SER A 76 -27.39 -50.85 -17.05
N PRO A 77 -27.03 -50.32 -18.24
CA PRO A 77 -25.70 -49.79 -18.50
C PRO A 77 -25.36 -48.61 -17.57
N ASP A 78 -26.34 -47.77 -17.26
CA ASP A 78 -26.20 -46.63 -16.35
C ASP A 78 -25.86 -47.07 -14.91
N GLN A 79 -26.43 -48.18 -14.42
CA GLN A 79 -26.09 -48.72 -13.10
C GLN A 79 -24.67 -49.30 -13.07
N LEU A 80 -24.21 -49.92 -14.16
CA LEU A 80 -22.83 -50.40 -14.27
C LEU A 80 -21.83 -49.24 -14.23
N TYR A 81 -22.06 -48.18 -15.00
CA TYR A 81 -21.22 -46.97 -14.93
C TYR A 81 -21.22 -46.35 -13.54
N ALA A 82 -22.38 -46.28 -12.88
CA ALA A 82 -22.49 -45.72 -11.53
C ALA A 82 -21.72 -46.52 -10.49
N VAL A 83 -21.87 -47.84 -10.44
CA VAL A 83 -21.21 -48.70 -9.45
C VAL A 83 -19.70 -48.76 -9.68
N ALA A 84 -19.26 -48.81 -10.94
CA ALA A 84 -17.85 -48.77 -11.30
C ALA A 84 -17.18 -47.51 -10.76
N LEU A 85 -17.80 -46.35 -11.03
CA LEU A 85 -17.28 -45.07 -10.61
C LEU A 85 -17.24 -44.91 -9.08
N GLN A 86 -18.27 -45.43 -8.38
CA GLN A 86 -18.29 -45.44 -6.92
C GLN A 86 -17.13 -46.23 -6.32
N ASN A 87 -16.78 -47.38 -6.92
CA ASN A 87 -15.70 -48.23 -6.44
C ASN A 87 -14.32 -47.59 -6.66
N THR A 88 -14.08 -47.03 -7.84
CA THR A 88 -12.81 -46.33 -8.16
C THR A 88 -12.57 -45.17 -7.19
N ILE A 89 -13.62 -44.41 -6.89
CA ILE A 89 -13.54 -43.28 -5.97
C ILE A 89 -13.32 -43.77 -4.53
N LYS A 90 -13.97 -44.85 -4.09
CA LYS A 90 -13.71 -45.43 -2.77
C LYS A 90 -12.25 -45.89 -2.62
N VAL A 91 -11.69 -46.53 -3.65
CA VAL A 91 -10.29 -46.96 -3.66
C VAL A 91 -9.35 -45.76 -3.62
N TYR A 92 -9.62 -44.75 -4.43
CA TYR A 92 -8.86 -43.50 -4.47
C TYR A 92 -8.90 -42.75 -3.13
N VAL A 93 -10.08 -42.55 -2.56
CA VAL A 93 -10.25 -41.87 -1.28
C VAL A 93 -9.58 -42.66 -0.15
N SER A 94 -9.54 -43.99 -0.23
CA SER A 94 -8.84 -44.84 0.75
C SER A 94 -7.31 -44.74 0.65
N SER A 95 -6.76 -44.42 -0.52
CA SER A 95 -5.32 -44.19 -0.70
C SER A 95 -4.87 -42.79 -0.26
N LEU A 96 -5.80 -41.84 -0.09
CA LEU A 96 -5.54 -40.46 0.35
C LEU A 96 -5.41 -40.27 1.89
N GLY A 97 -5.70 -41.29 2.71
CA GLY A 97 -5.55 -41.24 4.18
C GLY A 97 -6.63 -40.41 4.92
N ASP A 98 -6.37 -40.07 6.20
CA ASP A 98 -7.32 -39.45 7.17
C ASP A 98 -7.83 -38.03 6.83
N SER A 99 -7.68 -37.55 5.60
CA SER A 99 -8.13 -36.23 5.15
C SER A 99 -9.65 -36.11 4.93
N LYS A 100 -10.46 -37.06 5.43
CA LYS A 100 -11.91 -37.08 5.20
C LYS A 100 -12.66 -35.97 5.94
N ASN A 101 -12.15 -35.49 7.08
CA ASN A 101 -12.90 -34.63 8.01
C ASN A 101 -12.10 -33.41 8.51
N ALA A 102 -11.56 -32.59 7.61
CA ALA A 102 -10.97 -31.31 7.98
C ALA A 102 -12.05 -30.30 8.38
N ASN A 103 -12.36 -30.21 9.68
CA ASN A 103 -13.40 -29.32 10.19
C ASN A 103 -12.81 -28.05 10.82
N THR A 104 -11.54 -28.07 11.22
CA THR A 104 -10.87 -26.90 11.78
C THR A 104 -10.10 -26.12 10.71
N LEU A 105 -9.92 -24.82 10.96
CA LEU A 105 -9.23 -23.92 10.04
C LEU A 105 -7.77 -24.36 9.78
N LYS A 106 -7.07 -24.85 10.81
CA LYS A 106 -5.70 -25.41 10.68
C LYS A 106 -5.63 -26.69 9.84
N GLU A 107 -6.67 -27.51 9.85
CA GLU A 107 -6.76 -28.70 9.00
C GLU A 107 -7.08 -28.31 7.56
N LYS A 108 -8.01 -27.36 7.35
CA LYS A 108 -8.31 -26.80 6.03
C LYS A 108 -7.08 -26.15 5.38
N SER A 109 -6.23 -25.45 6.14
CA SER A 109 -4.98 -24.87 5.62
C SER A 109 -3.98 -25.91 5.12
N ARG A 110 -4.08 -27.17 5.59
CA ARG A 110 -3.21 -28.29 5.17
C ARG A 110 -3.80 -29.09 4.01
N CYS A 111 -5.03 -28.78 3.59
CA CYS A 111 -5.64 -29.39 2.43
C CYS A 111 -4.94 -28.99 1.13
N ARG A 112 -5.03 -29.87 0.13
CA ARG A 112 -4.48 -29.64 -1.20
C ARG A 112 -5.37 -28.68 -1.98
N TRP A 113 -5.03 -27.40 -1.98
CA TRP A 113 -5.78 -26.36 -2.70
C TRP A 113 -5.16 -26.00 -4.05
N GLY A 114 -3.93 -26.44 -4.30
CA GLY A 114 -3.18 -26.14 -5.52
C GLY A 114 -3.78 -26.79 -6.76
N PRO A 115 -3.82 -26.09 -7.92
CA PRO A 115 -4.27 -26.68 -9.18
C PRO A 115 -3.32 -27.78 -9.71
N ASP A 116 -2.05 -27.78 -9.29
CA ASP A 116 -1.05 -28.78 -9.68
C ASP A 116 -1.13 -30.07 -8.84
N GLU A 117 -1.89 -30.04 -7.76
CA GLU A 117 -2.05 -31.17 -6.83
C GLU A 117 -3.26 -32.05 -7.17
N ILE A 118 -3.99 -31.72 -8.25
CA ILE A 118 -5.14 -32.45 -8.75
C ILE A 118 -4.68 -33.65 -9.56
N ASN A 119 -5.24 -34.83 -9.28
CA ASN A 119 -5.14 -35.97 -10.19
C ASN A 119 -6.04 -35.77 -11.41
N LYS A 120 -5.52 -35.08 -12.44
CA LYS A 120 -6.25 -34.73 -13.67
C LYS A 120 -6.78 -35.98 -14.38
N ASP A 121 -5.98 -37.02 -14.47
CA ASP A 121 -6.34 -38.28 -15.14
C ASP A 121 -7.58 -38.93 -14.50
N MET A 122 -7.65 -38.94 -13.17
CA MET A 122 -8.81 -39.44 -12.42
C MET A 122 -10.04 -38.56 -12.66
N MET A 123 -9.90 -37.24 -12.60
CA MET A 123 -11.02 -36.31 -12.79
C MET A 123 -11.57 -36.32 -14.23
N ASP A 124 -10.70 -36.48 -15.22
CA ASP A 124 -11.10 -36.64 -16.63
C ASP A 124 -11.82 -37.97 -16.85
N THR A 125 -11.34 -39.03 -16.19
CA THR A 125 -12.00 -40.35 -16.20
C THR A 125 -13.40 -40.28 -15.58
N VAL A 126 -13.54 -39.60 -14.43
CA VAL A 126 -14.82 -39.35 -13.77
C VAL A 126 -15.76 -38.59 -14.70
N LYS A 127 -15.28 -37.51 -15.33
CA LYS A 127 -16.06 -36.71 -16.26
C LYS A 127 -16.53 -37.53 -17.47
N ASN A 128 -15.64 -38.31 -18.08
CA ASN A 128 -15.95 -39.15 -19.24
C ASN A 128 -17.05 -40.18 -18.93
N ILE A 129 -17.03 -40.80 -17.76
CA ILE A 129 -18.06 -41.78 -17.37
C ILE A 129 -19.39 -41.09 -17.09
N LEU A 130 -19.38 -39.95 -16.40
CA LEU A 130 -20.60 -39.18 -16.15
C LEU A 130 -21.27 -38.73 -17.45
N THR A 131 -20.51 -38.40 -18.50
CA THR A 131 -21.07 -38.06 -19.82
C THR A 131 -21.67 -39.24 -20.60
N LYS A 132 -21.36 -40.49 -20.22
CA LYS A 132 -21.88 -41.70 -20.88
C LYS A 132 -23.24 -42.16 -20.34
N ILE A 133 -23.67 -41.66 -19.19
CA ILE A 133 -24.93 -42.03 -18.53
C ILE A 133 -26.08 -41.25 -19.21
N GLN A 134 -27.14 -41.96 -19.62
CA GLN A 134 -28.27 -41.33 -20.34
C GLN A 134 -29.25 -40.62 -19.40
N ASP A 135 -29.46 -41.15 -18.19
CA ASP A 135 -30.35 -40.54 -17.21
C ASP A 135 -29.68 -39.39 -16.44
N LEU A 136 -30.17 -38.17 -16.67
CA LEU A 136 -29.68 -36.94 -16.04
C LEU A 136 -29.94 -36.88 -14.53
N GLU A 137 -31.01 -37.51 -14.02
CA GLU A 137 -31.30 -37.57 -12.57
C GLU A 137 -30.29 -38.50 -11.87
N SER A 138 -30.01 -39.67 -12.45
CA SER A 138 -28.98 -40.60 -11.97
C SER A 138 -27.56 -40.02 -12.05
N THR A 139 -27.21 -39.29 -13.12
CA THR A 139 -25.92 -38.59 -13.25
C THR A 139 -25.74 -37.55 -12.15
N SER A 140 -26.77 -36.76 -11.86
CA SER A 140 -26.77 -35.78 -10.77
C SER A 140 -26.64 -36.42 -9.38
N ALA A 141 -27.36 -37.53 -9.14
CA ALA A 141 -27.26 -38.29 -7.88
C ALA A 141 -25.86 -38.89 -7.69
N LEU A 142 -25.27 -39.44 -8.75
CA LEU A 142 -23.90 -39.95 -8.74
C LEU A 142 -22.90 -38.84 -8.50
N ALA A 143 -23.00 -37.71 -9.18
CA ALA A 143 -22.15 -36.53 -8.95
C ALA A 143 -22.25 -36.03 -7.49
N THR A 144 -23.44 -36.07 -6.90
CA THR A 144 -23.66 -35.77 -5.47
C THR A 144 -22.91 -36.74 -4.56
N TYR A 145 -22.93 -38.03 -4.88
CA TYR A 145 -22.21 -39.06 -4.13
C TYR A 145 -20.69 -38.79 -4.17
N ILE A 146 -20.15 -38.53 -5.37
CA ILE A 146 -18.73 -38.22 -5.57
C ILE A 146 -18.31 -37.01 -4.74
N MET A 147 -19.11 -35.94 -4.76
CA MET A 147 -18.86 -34.74 -3.97
C MET A 147 -18.85 -35.00 -2.45
N LYS A 148 -19.63 -35.98 -1.95
CA LYS A 148 -19.66 -36.33 -0.52
C LYS A 148 -18.42 -37.12 -0.11
N GLU A 149 -17.98 -38.04 -0.95
CA GLU A 149 -16.84 -38.91 -0.67
C GLU A 149 -15.49 -38.20 -0.78
N LEU A 150 -15.38 -37.17 -1.62
CA LEU A 150 -14.12 -36.46 -1.81
C LEU A 150 -13.75 -35.57 -0.60
N PRO A 151 -12.47 -35.60 -0.18
CA PRO A 151 -11.96 -34.74 0.88
C PRO A 151 -11.99 -33.26 0.47
N ILE A 152 -11.95 -32.35 1.46
CA ILE A 152 -11.91 -30.91 1.19
C ILE A 152 -10.57 -30.56 0.50
N GLY A 153 -10.64 -29.86 -0.63
CA GLY A 153 -9.48 -29.47 -1.44
C GLY A 153 -9.88 -29.13 -2.88
N ALA A 154 -8.89 -28.92 -3.75
CA ALA A 154 -9.05 -28.53 -5.14
C ALA A 154 -9.89 -29.52 -5.95
N GLU A 155 -9.74 -30.82 -5.69
CA GLU A 155 -10.51 -31.89 -6.36
C GLU A 155 -12.02 -31.75 -6.09
N LYS A 156 -12.39 -31.43 -4.84
CA LYS A 156 -13.80 -31.22 -4.46
C LYS A 156 -14.40 -29.98 -5.11
N VAL A 157 -13.62 -28.91 -5.26
CA VAL A 157 -14.05 -27.70 -5.99
C VAL A 157 -14.28 -28.02 -7.46
N LEU A 158 -13.39 -28.80 -8.09
CA LEU A 158 -13.57 -29.24 -9.47
C LEU A 158 -14.77 -30.17 -9.65
N SER A 159 -14.99 -31.12 -8.75
CA SER A 159 -16.18 -31.99 -8.78
C SER A 159 -17.46 -31.18 -8.63
N LEU A 160 -17.47 -30.15 -7.77
CA LEU A 160 -18.59 -29.23 -7.64
C LEU A 160 -18.84 -28.44 -8.95
N LYS A 161 -17.78 -28.00 -9.63
CA LYS A 161 -17.89 -27.35 -10.95
C LYS A 161 -18.56 -28.28 -11.97
N PHE A 162 -18.20 -29.56 -11.99
CA PHE A 162 -18.87 -30.56 -12.82
C PHE A 162 -20.32 -30.80 -12.41
N CYS A 163 -20.63 -30.85 -11.12
CA CYS A 163 -22.02 -30.96 -10.65
C CYS A 163 -22.88 -29.78 -11.14
N VAL A 164 -22.33 -28.56 -11.13
CA VAL A 164 -23.02 -27.37 -11.64
C VAL A 164 -23.28 -27.49 -13.15
N SER A 165 -22.30 -27.93 -13.95
CA SER A 165 -22.52 -28.09 -15.39
C SER A 165 -23.57 -29.16 -15.71
N PHE A 166 -23.52 -30.32 -15.07
CA PHE A 166 -24.50 -31.39 -15.29
C PHE A 166 -25.91 -31.01 -14.83
N THR A 167 -26.03 -30.27 -13.72
CA THR A 167 -27.34 -29.81 -13.25
C THR A 167 -27.90 -28.65 -14.07
N ASP A 168 -27.05 -27.84 -14.71
CA ASP A 168 -27.47 -26.85 -15.71
C ASP A 168 -27.96 -27.55 -16.99
N GLU A 169 -27.21 -28.52 -17.51
CA GLU A 169 -27.66 -29.34 -18.66
C GLU A 169 -29.00 -30.03 -18.38
N TRP A 170 -29.18 -30.57 -17.17
CA TRP A 170 -30.46 -31.15 -16.73
C TRP A 170 -31.57 -30.09 -16.70
N LEU A 171 -31.30 -28.89 -16.20
CA LEU A 171 -32.27 -27.79 -16.15
C LEU A 171 -32.71 -27.35 -17.57
N GLN A 172 -31.80 -27.36 -18.54
CA GLN A 172 -32.10 -26.98 -19.93
C GLN A 172 -32.83 -28.07 -20.73
N ALA A 173 -32.53 -29.34 -20.46
CA ALA A 173 -33.13 -30.48 -21.17
C ALA A 173 -34.55 -30.85 -20.68
N GLU A 174 -34.86 -30.54 -19.42
CA GLU A 174 -36.09 -30.98 -18.76
C GLU A 174 -37.30 -30.14 -19.17
N LYS A 175 -38.38 -30.81 -19.59
CA LYS A 175 -39.64 -30.18 -20.03
C LYS A 175 -40.78 -30.38 -19.03
N GLU A 176 -40.65 -31.34 -18.12
CA GLU A 176 -41.69 -31.61 -17.12
C GLU A 176 -41.59 -30.67 -15.91
N PRO A 177 -42.71 -30.07 -15.46
CA PRO A 177 -42.69 -29.06 -14.40
C PRO A 177 -42.30 -29.60 -13.00
N SER A 178 -42.48 -30.90 -12.75
CA SER A 178 -42.10 -31.53 -11.47
C SER A 178 -40.58 -31.75 -11.39
N ASN A 179 -40.01 -32.37 -12.43
CA ASN A 179 -38.58 -32.62 -12.52
C ASN A 179 -37.79 -31.32 -12.72
N TYR A 180 -38.33 -30.34 -13.43
CA TYR A 180 -37.74 -29.02 -13.56
C TYR A 180 -37.52 -28.34 -12.20
N LYS A 181 -38.48 -28.45 -11.26
CA LYS A 181 -38.32 -27.92 -9.90
C LYS A 181 -37.19 -28.62 -9.13
N LYS A 182 -37.06 -29.95 -9.29
CA LYS A 182 -35.96 -30.71 -8.69
C LYS A 182 -34.61 -30.30 -9.27
N ALA A 183 -34.49 -30.24 -10.60
CA ALA A 183 -33.29 -29.81 -11.31
C ALA A 183 -32.87 -28.40 -10.90
N LYS A 184 -33.83 -27.46 -10.83
CA LYS A 184 -33.59 -26.09 -10.37
C LYS A 184 -33.07 -26.03 -8.94
N THR A 185 -33.68 -26.79 -8.02
CA THR A 185 -33.26 -26.84 -6.61
C THR A 185 -31.86 -27.43 -6.46
N ALA A 186 -31.56 -28.49 -7.22
CA ALA A 186 -30.22 -29.09 -7.26
C ALA A 186 -29.18 -28.11 -7.81
N TYR A 187 -29.47 -27.45 -8.93
CA TYR A 187 -28.58 -26.46 -9.55
C TYR A 187 -28.21 -25.32 -8.59
N PHE A 188 -29.18 -24.66 -7.95
CA PHE A 188 -28.88 -23.57 -7.00
C PHE A 188 -28.09 -24.05 -5.78
N LYS A 189 -28.36 -25.28 -5.31
CA LYS A 189 -27.61 -25.87 -4.20
C LYS A 189 -26.16 -26.14 -4.58
N PHE A 190 -25.90 -26.69 -5.76
CA PHE A 190 -24.53 -26.93 -6.21
C PHE A 190 -23.79 -25.63 -6.55
N LYS A 191 -24.48 -24.67 -7.18
CA LYS A 191 -23.93 -23.36 -7.51
C LYS A 191 -23.45 -22.62 -6.26
N SER A 192 -24.30 -22.49 -5.25
CA SER A 192 -23.93 -21.84 -3.98
C SER A 192 -22.80 -22.54 -3.24
N LEU A 193 -22.78 -23.89 -3.23
CA LEU A 193 -21.69 -24.66 -2.63
C LEU A 193 -20.37 -24.50 -3.40
N TYR A 194 -20.42 -24.49 -4.72
CA TYR A 194 -19.28 -24.26 -5.61
C TYR A 194 -18.70 -22.86 -5.39
N GLU A 195 -19.53 -21.82 -5.48
CA GLU A 195 -19.12 -20.42 -5.31
C GLU A 195 -18.43 -20.20 -3.95
N ARG A 196 -19.01 -20.73 -2.87
CA ARG A 196 -18.42 -20.65 -1.54
C ARG A 196 -17.07 -21.36 -1.46
N LEU A 197 -16.98 -22.62 -1.87
CA LEU A 197 -15.74 -23.41 -1.76
C LEU A 197 -14.65 -22.95 -2.72
N ALA A 198 -15.01 -22.48 -3.92
CA ALA A 198 -14.07 -21.87 -4.85
C ALA A 198 -13.51 -20.55 -4.29
N THR A 199 -14.34 -19.75 -3.62
CA THR A 199 -13.89 -18.54 -2.92
C THR A 199 -12.96 -18.90 -1.74
N GLU A 200 -13.28 -19.93 -0.94
CA GLU A 200 -12.39 -20.44 0.11
C GLU A 200 -11.04 -20.89 -0.48
N GLN A 201 -11.06 -21.62 -1.60
CA GLN A 201 -9.84 -22.07 -2.28
C GLN A 201 -8.93 -20.89 -2.65
N VAL A 202 -9.50 -19.83 -3.24
CA VAL A 202 -8.74 -18.62 -3.58
C VAL A 202 -8.09 -18.01 -2.34
N LEU A 203 -8.83 -17.85 -1.23
CA LEU A 203 -8.27 -17.32 0.02
C LEU A 203 -7.12 -18.17 0.58
N PHE A 204 -7.21 -19.50 0.48
CA PHE A 204 -6.13 -20.40 0.91
C PHE A 204 -4.90 -20.32 -0.02
N LEU A 205 -5.08 -20.21 -1.34
CA LEU A 205 -3.99 -20.09 -2.31
C LEU A 205 -3.15 -18.83 -2.07
N TYR A 206 -3.80 -17.71 -1.79
CA TYR A 206 -3.14 -16.44 -1.48
C TYR A 206 -2.77 -16.28 0.00
N LYS A 207 -2.95 -17.32 0.83
CA LYS A 207 -2.60 -17.36 2.25
C LYS A 207 -3.30 -16.28 3.12
N LEU A 208 -4.50 -15.85 2.72
CA LEU A 208 -5.32 -14.84 3.41
C LEU A 208 -6.62 -15.44 3.97
N ALA A 209 -6.63 -16.73 4.29
CA ALA A 209 -7.80 -17.40 4.87
C ALA A 209 -7.97 -17.08 6.38
N THR A 210 -8.35 -15.85 6.70
CA THR A 210 -8.74 -15.45 8.08
C THR A 210 -10.21 -15.81 8.35
N PRO A 211 -10.60 -16.06 9.62
CA PRO A 211 -11.98 -16.44 9.94
C PRO A 211 -12.98 -15.34 9.56
N GLU A 212 -12.58 -14.06 9.59
CA GLU A 212 -13.42 -12.92 9.19
C GLU A 212 -13.74 -12.98 7.69
N LEU A 213 -12.72 -13.20 6.85
CA LEU A 213 -12.88 -13.28 5.39
C LEU A 213 -13.63 -14.54 4.97
N LEU A 214 -13.42 -15.68 5.66
CA LEU A 214 -14.14 -16.93 5.37
C LEU A 214 -15.64 -16.84 5.65
N ASN A 215 -16.05 -16.02 6.63
CA ASN A 215 -17.48 -15.77 6.90
C ASN A 215 -18.16 -14.97 5.77
N LEU A 216 -17.39 -14.19 5.02
CA LEU A 216 -17.88 -13.37 3.90
C LEU A 216 -17.85 -14.09 2.54
N CYS A 217 -17.46 -15.38 2.48
CA CYS A 217 -17.44 -16.13 1.21
C CYS A 217 -18.81 -16.25 0.51
N CYS A 218 -19.91 -16.01 1.22
CA CYS A 218 -21.27 -15.97 0.66
C CYS A 218 -21.69 -14.55 0.21
N GLU A 219 -20.91 -13.51 0.51
CA GLU A 219 -21.18 -12.11 0.19
C GLU A 219 -19.99 -11.51 -0.58
N PRO A 220 -19.85 -11.81 -1.88
CA PRO A 220 -18.63 -11.53 -2.66
C PRO A 220 -18.28 -10.05 -2.77
N GLU A 221 -19.27 -9.15 -2.86
CA GLU A 221 -19.03 -7.69 -2.94
C GLU A 221 -18.37 -7.17 -1.65
N LYS A 222 -18.92 -7.54 -0.48
CA LYS A 222 -18.35 -7.16 0.82
C LYS A 222 -17.00 -7.81 1.07
N LEU A 223 -16.84 -9.07 0.66
CA LEU A 223 -15.55 -9.75 0.74
C LEU A 223 -14.47 -8.99 -0.05
N ILE A 224 -14.78 -8.58 -1.28
CA ILE A 224 -13.84 -7.80 -2.11
C ILE A 224 -13.52 -6.45 -1.45
N THR A 225 -14.52 -5.75 -0.91
CA THR A 225 -14.30 -4.50 -0.16
C THR A 225 -13.37 -4.69 1.03
N GLU A 226 -13.60 -5.70 1.87
CA GLU A 226 -12.76 -6.01 3.03
C GLU A 226 -11.33 -6.42 2.62
N LEU A 227 -11.19 -7.14 1.49
CA LEU A 227 -9.88 -7.51 0.96
C LEU A 227 -9.05 -6.26 0.59
N TYR A 228 -9.65 -5.25 -0.04
CA TYR A 228 -8.94 -4.00 -0.34
C TYR A 228 -8.69 -3.11 0.88
N GLN A 229 -9.45 -3.27 1.96
CA GLN A 229 -9.21 -2.57 3.23
C GLN A 229 -8.09 -3.22 4.06
N HIS A 230 -7.69 -4.45 3.70
CA HIS A 230 -6.71 -5.22 4.46
C HIS A 230 -5.34 -4.50 4.58
N PRO A 231 -4.68 -4.53 5.77
CA PRO A 231 -3.43 -3.80 6.01
C PRO A 231 -2.27 -4.15 5.06
N SER A 232 -2.30 -5.34 4.45
CA SER A 232 -1.25 -5.76 3.50
C SER A 232 -1.17 -4.90 2.24
N VAL A 233 -2.21 -4.12 1.91
CA VAL A 233 -2.18 -3.12 0.82
C VAL A 233 -1.20 -1.99 1.15
N LEU A 234 -1.11 -1.62 2.43
CA LEU A 234 -0.35 -0.47 2.93
C LEU A 234 1.07 -0.83 3.36
N ASP A 235 1.32 -2.11 3.63
CA ASP A 235 2.56 -2.58 4.23
C ASP A 235 3.73 -2.52 3.22
N SER A 236 4.44 -1.39 3.22
CA SER A 236 5.64 -1.17 2.41
C SER A 236 6.84 -1.98 2.88
N THR A 237 6.78 -2.63 4.04
CA THR A 237 7.92 -3.32 4.67
C THR A 237 8.16 -4.72 4.11
N LEU A 238 7.12 -5.37 3.58
CA LEU A 238 7.23 -6.68 2.94
C LEU A 238 7.76 -6.54 1.50
N PRO A 239 8.70 -7.37 1.05
CA PRO A 239 9.10 -7.42 -0.36
C PRO A 239 7.90 -7.73 -1.28
N GLU A 240 7.84 -7.12 -2.47
CA GLU A 240 6.70 -7.25 -3.40
C GLU A 240 6.30 -8.71 -3.70
N HIS A 241 7.28 -9.61 -3.79
CA HIS A 241 7.05 -11.04 -4.06
C HIS A 241 6.44 -11.84 -2.89
N LEU A 242 6.44 -11.27 -1.68
CA LEU A 242 5.84 -11.85 -0.48
C LEU A 242 4.49 -11.23 -0.14
N ARG A 243 4.10 -10.13 -0.81
CA ARG A 243 2.78 -9.52 -0.62
C ARG A 243 1.72 -10.33 -1.36
N PRO A 244 0.58 -10.62 -0.72
CA PRO A 244 -0.53 -11.23 -1.42
C PRO A 244 -1.07 -10.25 -2.47
N ASP A 245 -1.19 -10.71 -3.71
CA ASP A 245 -1.79 -9.94 -4.80
C ASP A 245 -3.31 -9.89 -4.65
N ILE A 246 -3.79 -8.84 -3.97
CA ILE A 246 -5.21 -8.63 -3.71
C ILE A 246 -5.98 -8.33 -5.00
N ASN A 247 -5.36 -7.69 -5.99
CA ASN A 247 -6.02 -7.40 -7.26
C ASN A 247 -6.33 -8.71 -8.01
N SER A 248 -5.34 -9.60 -8.16
CA SER A 248 -5.56 -10.89 -8.81
C SER A 248 -6.52 -11.78 -8.00
N MET A 249 -6.48 -11.69 -6.67
CA MET A 249 -7.45 -12.37 -5.81
C MET A 249 -8.88 -11.88 -6.06
N ALA A 250 -9.11 -10.57 -6.05
CA ALA A 250 -10.41 -9.97 -6.30
C ALA A 250 -10.92 -10.32 -7.71
N GLU A 251 -10.03 -10.39 -8.70
CA GLU A 251 -10.33 -10.86 -10.06
C GLU A 251 -10.81 -12.30 -10.12
N GLN A 252 -10.12 -13.19 -9.42
CA GLN A 252 -10.54 -14.59 -9.34
C GLN A 252 -11.89 -14.74 -8.63
N ILE A 253 -12.11 -14.05 -7.51
CA ILE A 253 -13.38 -14.10 -6.78
C ILE A 253 -14.52 -13.55 -7.64
N ALA A 254 -14.34 -12.40 -8.29
CA ALA A 254 -15.36 -11.85 -9.16
C ALA A 254 -15.65 -12.73 -10.38
N SER A 255 -14.64 -13.42 -10.93
CA SER A 255 -14.86 -14.38 -12.02
C SER A 255 -15.70 -15.59 -11.60
N ILE A 256 -15.57 -16.04 -10.34
CA ILE A 256 -16.36 -17.14 -9.77
C ILE A 256 -17.83 -16.74 -9.65
N HIS A 257 -18.09 -15.51 -9.19
CA HIS A 257 -19.43 -14.99 -8.93
C HIS A 257 -20.04 -14.21 -10.12
N GLN A 258 -19.32 -14.09 -11.24
CA GLN A 258 -19.70 -13.33 -12.43
C GLN A 258 -20.01 -11.83 -12.14
N LEU A 259 -19.18 -11.20 -11.31
CA LEU A 259 -19.31 -9.78 -10.93
C LEU A 259 -18.43 -8.86 -11.77
N THR A 260 -18.90 -7.63 -11.99
CA THR A 260 -18.11 -6.55 -12.59
C THR A 260 -17.27 -5.85 -11.52
N ILE A 261 -15.96 -6.10 -11.53
CA ILE A 261 -15.02 -5.55 -10.55
C ILE A 261 -14.83 -4.05 -10.75
N GLU A 262 -14.91 -3.57 -12.00
CA GLU A 262 -14.65 -2.18 -12.35
C GLU A 262 -15.60 -1.23 -11.62
N ASP A 263 -16.89 -1.56 -11.56
CA ASP A 263 -17.89 -0.76 -10.84
C ASP A 263 -17.60 -0.72 -9.33
N LEU A 264 -17.18 -1.84 -8.75
CA LEU A 264 -16.79 -1.91 -7.33
C LEU A 264 -15.51 -1.10 -7.06
N LYS A 265 -14.48 -1.23 -7.91
CA LYS A 265 -13.23 -0.44 -7.81
C LYS A 265 -13.53 1.06 -7.89
N VAL A 266 -14.38 1.48 -8.84
CA VAL A 266 -14.80 2.89 -8.98
C VAL A 266 -15.57 3.35 -7.75
N SER A 267 -16.49 2.55 -7.22
CA SER A 267 -17.24 2.87 -6.00
C SER A 267 -16.31 3.06 -4.80
N LEU A 268 -15.35 2.14 -4.60
CA LEU A 268 -14.37 2.22 -3.51
C LEU A 268 -13.46 3.44 -3.64
N VAL A 269 -12.99 3.74 -4.85
CA VAL A 269 -12.17 4.92 -5.11
C VAL A 269 -12.94 6.20 -4.79
N CYS A 270 -14.21 6.30 -5.23
CA CYS A 270 -15.07 7.44 -4.89
C CYS A 270 -15.26 7.54 -3.36
N GLU A 271 -15.58 6.44 -2.69
CA GLU A 271 -15.78 6.41 -1.23
C GLU A 271 -14.51 6.85 -0.48
N TRP A 272 -13.34 6.34 -0.83
CA TRP A 272 -12.08 6.69 -0.16
C TRP A 272 -11.63 8.13 -0.44
N LEU A 273 -11.88 8.65 -1.65
CA LEU A 273 -11.66 10.07 -1.94
C LEU A 273 -12.63 10.97 -1.15
N GLU A 274 -13.85 10.50 -0.87
CA GLU A 274 -14.85 11.25 -0.11
C GLU A 274 -14.70 11.14 1.41
N THR A 275 -14.19 10.03 1.94
CA THR A 275 -14.09 9.81 3.41
C THR A 275 -13.08 10.75 4.05
N ASN A 276 -12.11 11.24 3.28
CA ASN A 276 -11.14 12.26 3.70
C ASN A 276 -11.76 13.65 3.94
N LYS A 277 -13.10 13.80 3.86
CA LYS A 277 -13.84 15.04 4.18
C LYS A 277 -13.87 15.37 5.68
N THR A 278 -13.64 14.40 6.58
CA THR A 278 -14.08 14.50 8.00
C THR A 278 -12.98 14.49 9.04
N GLU A 279 -11.79 13.99 8.71
CA GLU A 279 -10.64 14.15 9.60
C GLU A 279 -10.13 15.58 9.41
N ASP A 280 -9.69 16.23 10.50
CA ASP A 280 -8.74 17.34 10.45
C ASP A 280 -7.46 16.78 9.81
N VAL A 281 -7.52 16.51 8.51
CA VAL A 281 -6.35 16.27 7.70
C VAL A 281 -5.65 17.60 7.85
N ASP A 282 -4.58 17.58 8.64
CA ASP A 282 -3.46 18.50 8.57
C ASP A 282 -2.89 18.39 7.14
N MET A 283 -3.71 18.77 6.16
CA MET A 283 -3.28 19.36 4.92
C MET A 283 -2.71 20.74 5.31
N THR A 284 -1.66 20.72 6.13
CA THR A 284 -0.36 21.29 5.82
C THR A 284 0.14 20.81 4.46
N MET A 285 -0.71 20.82 3.42
CA MET A 285 -0.28 21.25 2.10
C MET A 285 0.10 22.70 2.29
N THR A 286 1.29 22.87 2.85
CA THR A 286 1.94 24.15 3.04
C THR A 286 2.00 24.69 1.63
N LEU A 287 1.17 25.70 1.36
CA LEU A 287 1.12 26.37 0.08
C LEU A 287 2.56 26.76 -0.28
N GLY A 288 3.17 26.01 -1.20
CA GLY A 288 4.59 26.15 -1.52
C GLY A 288 4.81 27.31 -2.48
N PHE A 289 5.22 28.46 -1.94
CA PHE A 289 5.37 29.77 -2.60
C PHE A 289 6.44 29.97 -3.66
N GLY A 290 6.82 28.94 -4.38
CA GLY A 290 7.81 29.09 -5.43
C GLY A 290 8.31 27.74 -5.86
N ASN A 291 7.82 27.32 -7.01
CA ASN A 291 8.00 25.99 -7.57
C ASN A 291 7.30 24.90 -6.77
N ILE A 292 6.41 24.21 -7.48
CA ILE A 292 5.93 22.87 -7.18
C ILE A 292 7.15 21.96 -7.08
N HIS A 293 7.83 21.98 -5.94
CA HIS A 293 8.71 20.93 -5.44
C HIS A 293 7.89 19.81 -4.77
N LEU A 294 6.57 19.75 -5.04
CA LEU A 294 5.65 18.66 -4.68
C LEU A 294 6.11 17.29 -5.20
N LEU A 295 7.14 17.25 -6.04
CA LEU A 295 7.57 16.04 -6.75
C LEU A 295 8.95 15.52 -6.34
N GLU A 296 9.72 16.27 -5.54
CA GLU A 296 11.14 15.91 -5.32
C GLU A 296 11.60 15.86 -3.87
N HIS A 297 10.87 16.42 -2.90
CA HIS A 297 11.26 16.25 -1.49
C HIS A 297 10.03 16.04 -0.60
N ASP A 298 9.99 14.87 0.03
CA ASP A 298 9.00 14.36 0.99
C ASP A 298 7.63 13.92 0.44
N ASN A 299 7.61 12.73 -0.18
CA ASN A 299 6.45 11.83 -0.32
C ASN A 299 5.78 11.43 1.04
N LYS A 300 6.05 12.15 2.13
CA LYS A 300 5.53 11.88 3.48
C LYS A 300 4.22 12.60 3.80
N GLN A 301 3.73 13.51 2.96
CA GLN A 301 2.56 14.35 3.30
C GLN A 301 1.22 13.87 2.73
N LEU A 302 1.21 12.85 1.86
CA LEU A 302 0.00 12.17 1.39
C LEU A 302 -0.19 10.83 2.13
N ASP A 303 0.06 10.83 3.44
CA ASP A 303 0.14 9.63 4.28
C ASP A 303 -1.23 9.08 4.73
N GLY A 304 -2.31 9.46 4.03
CA GLY A 304 -3.62 8.89 4.27
C GLY A 304 -3.68 7.45 3.75
N ASP A 305 -3.96 6.49 4.63
CA ASP A 305 -4.15 5.08 4.28
C ASP A 305 -5.10 4.90 3.08
N ASN A 306 -6.17 5.70 3.03
CA ASN A 306 -7.13 5.69 1.93
C ASN A 306 -6.54 6.17 0.60
N PHE A 307 -5.62 7.15 0.60
CA PHE A 307 -4.95 7.63 -0.60
C PHE A 307 -4.04 6.55 -1.21
N LYS A 308 -3.26 5.87 -0.35
CA LYS A 308 -2.41 4.74 -0.77
C LYS A 308 -3.23 3.58 -1.34
N ARG A 309 -4.40 3.29 -0.74
CA ARG A 309 -5.35 2.27 -1.26
C ARG A 309 -5.89 2.66 -2.64
N VAL A 310 -6.28 3.92 -2.85
CA VAL A 310 -6.73 4.42 -4.16
C VAL A 310 -5.66 4.21 -5.23
N ALA A 311 -4.42 4.60 -4.94
CA ALA A 311 -3.31 4.40 -5.87
C ALA A 311 -3.06 2.91 -6.17
N TYR A 312 -3.11 2.04 -5.16
CA TYR A 312 -2.97 0.59 -5.34
C TYR A 312 -4.03 0.01 -6.29
N VAL A 313 -5.29 0.38 -6.10
CA VAL A 313 -6.40 -0.10 -6.95
C VAL A 313 -6.23 0.39 -8.39
N LEU A 314 -5.92 1.68 -8.58
CA LEU A 314 -5.81 2.28 -9.90
C LEU A 314 -4.57 1.83 -10.68
N ARG A 315 -3.49 1.41 -10.02
CA ARG A 315 -2.31 0.82 -10.69
C ARG A 315 -2.58 -0.53 -11.35
N SER A 316 -3.62 -1.26 -10.91
CA SER A 316 -3.96 -2.58 -11.47
C SER A 316 -4.72 -2.53 -12.80
N GLY A 317 -5.27 -1.38 -13.18
CA GLY A 317 -6.09 -1.21 -14.39
C GLY A 317 -5.36 -0.55 -15.55
N ASP A 318 -6.10 -0.22 -16.61
CA ASP A 318 -5.55 0.58 -17.70
C ASP A 318 -5.30 2.03 -17.22
N ILE A 319 -4.02 2.35 -17.07
CA ILE A 319 -3.51 3.67 -16.67
C ILE A 319 -4.16 4.78 -17.50
N LYS A 320 -4.41 4.58 -18.81
CA LYS A 320 -5.02 5.61 -19.66
C LYS A 320 -6.46 5.91 -19.27
N HIS A 321 -7.26 4.86 -19.06
CA HIS A 321 -8.65 5.00 -18.63
C HIS A 321 -8.72 5.58 -17.22
N ASN A 322 -7.83 5.17 -16.33
CA ASN A 322 -7.78 5.67 -14.94
C ASN A 322 -7.36 7.14 -14.86
N ILE A 323 -6.42 7.60 -15.69
CA ILE A 323 -6.07 9.03 -15.80
C ILE A 323 -7.27 9.84 -16.30
N ALA A 324 -7.94 9.37 -17.35
CA ALA A 324 -9.12 10.05 -17.89
C ALA A 324 -10.27 10.10 -16.86
N PHE A 325 -10.46 9.02 -16.10
CA PHE A 325 -11.42 8.94 -15.01
C PHE A 325 -11.11 9.97 -13.91
N LEU A 326 -9.86 10.02 -13.41
CA LEU A 326 -9.44 10.98 -12.38
C LEU A 326 -9.56 12.44 -12.84
N LEU A 327 -9.26 12.74 -14.12
CA LEU A 327 -9.49 14.05 -14.71
C LEU A 327 -10.97 14.41 -14.80
N GLY A 328 -11.82 13.45 -15.18
CA GLY A 328 -13.27 13.63 -15.16
C GLY A 328 -13.78 13.88 -13.74
N TYR A 329 -13.21 13.17 -12.77
CA TYR A 329 -13.54 13.30 -11.35
C TYR A 329 -13.09 14.65 -10.76
N SER A 330 -11.97 15.21 -11.21
CA SER A 330 -11.50 16.54 -10.79
C SER A 330 -12.28 17.72 -11.36
N GLY A 331 -13.27 17.47 -12.23
CA GLY A 331 -14.16 18.49 -12.78
C GLY A 331 -13.66 19.18 -14.06
N THR A 332 -12.57 18.69 -14.66
CA THR A 332 -12.06 19.20 -15.96
C THR A 332 -12.92 18.74 -17.15
N LEU A 333 -13.56 17.57 -17.04
CA LEU A 333 -14.59 17.11 -17.98
C LEU A 333 -15.97 17.26 -17.34
N LYS A 334 -16.95 17.72 -18.13
CA LYS A 334 -18.31 18.05 -17.70
C LYS A 334 -19.09 16.83 -17.17
N ASN A 335 -18.79 16.34 -15.97
CA ASN A 335 -19.61 15.34 -15.29
C ASN A 335 -20.22 15.91 -14.01
N SER A 336 -21.50 15.60 -13.85
CA SER A 336 -22.48 16.21 -12.98
C SER A 336 -22.52 15.57 -11.60
N VAL A 337 -21.41 15.61 -10.85
CA VAL A 337 -21.44 15.20 -9.45
C VAL A 337 -20.94 16.35 -8.58
N SER A 338 -21.79 16.79 -7.65
CA SER A 338 -21.50 17.87 -6.69
C SER A 338 -20.45 17.40 -5.69
N MET A 339 -19.18 17.45 -6.10
CA MET A 339 -18.04 17.01 -5.29
C MET A 339 -17.39 18.18 -4.56
N THR A 340 -16.80 17.89 -3.40
CA THR A 340 -16.02 18.86 -2.63
C THR A 340 -14.67 19.12 -3.30
N SER A 341 -14.17 20.35 -3.18
CA SER A 341 -12.90 20.77 -3.78
C SER A 341 -11.71 19.91 -3.34
N VAL A 342 -11.75 19.38 -2.12
CA VAL A 342 -10.76 18.45 -1.55
C VAL A 342 -10.66 17.16 -2.35
N CYS A 343 -11.80 16.53 -2.70
CA CYS A 343 -11.82 15.29 -3.47
C CYS A 343 -11.28 15.51 -4.88
N GLN A 344 -11.57 16.67 -5.47
CA GLN A 344 -11.03 17.06 -6.78
C GLN A 344 -9.51 17.22 -6.74
N LEU A 345 -8.97 17.84 -5.68
CA LEU A 345 -7.53 17.96 -5.48
C LEU A 345 -6.87 16.58 -5.28
N GLN A 346 -7.45 15.73 -4.42
CA GLN A 346 -6.94 14.39 -4.17
C GLN A 346 -6.92 13.54 -5.45
N ALA A 347 -7.97 13.61 -6.28
CA ALA A 347 -7.99 12.93 -7.56
C ALA A 347 -6.86 13.39 -8.50
N LEU A 348 -6.57 14.70 -8.56
CA LEU A 348 -5.44 15.22 -9.34
C LEU A 348 -4.10 14.72 -8.80
N LEU A 349 -3.92 14.67 -7.47
CA LEU A 349 -2.68 14.18 -6.87
C LEU A 349 -2.50 12.66 -7.04
N CYS A 350 -3.58 11.87 -6.97
CA CYS A 350 -3.55 10.43 -7.27
C CYS A 350 -3.01 10.13 -8.68
N MET A 351 -3.23 11.04 -9.64
CA MET A 351 -2.70 10.86 -11.00
C MET A 351 -1.17 10.77 -11.01
N PHE A 352 -0.49 11.59 -10.18
CA PHE A 352 0.97 11.63 -10.10
C PHE A 352 1.57 10.47 -9.32
N ASP A 353 0.83 9.91 -8.36
CA ASP A 353 1.27 8.68 -7.70
C ASP A 353 1.13 7.46 -8.63
N MET A 354 0.15 7.49 -9.53
CA MET A 354 -0.10 6.37 -10.45
C MET A 354 0.86 6.33 -11.65
N ALA A 355 1.20 7.47 -12.24
CA ALA A 355 1.91 7.52 -13.53
C ALA A 355 2.96 8.64 -13.57
N SER A 356 3.95 8.47 -14.45
CA SER A 356 4.97 9.48 -14.68
C SER A 356 4.37 10.74 -15.34
N ILE A 357 5.04 11.89 -15.14
CA ILE A 357 4.62 13.16 -15.74
C ILE A 357 4.58 13.08 -17.28
N GLU A 358 5.50 12.33 -17.88
CA GLU A 358 5.56 12.12 -19.34
C GLU A 358 4.33 11.34 -19.84
N GLU A 359 3.88 10.33 -19.10
CA GLU A 359 2.68 9.57 -19.45
C GLU A 359 1.42 10.39 -19.28
N ILE A 360 1.32 11.16 -18.19
CA ILE A 360 0.19 12.05 -17.95
C ILE A 360 0.09 13.09 -19.07
N THR A 361 1.16 13.80 -19.39
CA THR A 361 1.16 14.81 -20.47
C THR A 361 0.79 14.21 -21.83
N LYS A 362 1.25 12.99 -22.14
CA LYS A 362 0.89 12.27 -23.37
C LYS A 362 -0.59 11.87 -23.44
N ILE A 363 -1.18 11.43 -22.33
CA ILE A 363 -2.57 10.93 -22.28
C ILE A 363 -3.56 12.09 -22.25
N THR A 364 -3.25 13.11 -21.45
CA THR A 364 -4.10 14.29 -21.25
C THR A 364 -3.99 15.30 -22.39
N SER A 365 -2.92 15.22 -23.19
CA SER A 365 -2.55 16.24 -24.19
C SER A 365 -2.35 17.64 -23.58
N MET A 366 -2.13 17.71 -22.28
CA MET A 366 -1.85 18.95 -21.55
C MET A 366 -0.34 19.11 -21.36
N THR A 367 0.12 20.35 -21.35
CA THR A 367 1.50 20.69 -20.97
C THR A 367 1.69 20.56 -19.45
N LEU A 368 2.93 20.38 -19.01
CA LEU A 368 3.27 20.31 -17.59
C LEU A 368 2.82 21.59 -16.85
N GLU A 369 2.95 22.74 -17.48
CA GLU A 369 2.52 24.04 -16.95
C GLU A 369 0.99 24.14 -16.80
N GLU A 370 0.22 23.54 -17.70
CA GLU A 370 -1.25 23.48 -17.58
C GLU A 370 -1.67 22.60 -16.41
N ILE A 371 -1.06 21.42 -16.26
CA ILE A 371 -1.40 20.52 -15.16
C ILE A 371 -1.00 21.14 -13.81
N ARG A 372 0.17 21.79 -13.74
CA ARG A 372 0.60 22.55 -12.55
C ARG A 372 -0.40 23.65 -12.19
N ARG A 373 -0.87 24.42 -13.19
CA ARG A 373 -1.90 25.45 -12.98
C ARG A 373 -3.22 24.86 -12.50
N LEU A 374 -3.65 23.70 -13.01
CA LEU A 374 -4.86 23.02 -12.54
C LEU A 374 -4.76 22.67 -11.05
N ILE A 375 -3.67 22.03 -10.63
CA ILE A 375 -3.45 21.66 -9.22
C ILE A 375 -3.39 22.91 -8.35
N GLN A 376 -2.65 23.93 -8.78
CA GLN A 376 -2.50 25.19 -8.06
C GLN A 376 -3.85 25.88 -7.87
N ASN A 377 -4.66 26.00 -8.94
CA ASN A 377 -6.00 26.56 -8.86
C ASN A 377 -6.88 25.76 -7.90
N GLN A 378 -6.84 24.43 -7.97
CA GLN A 378 -7.63 23.57 -7.10
C GLN A 378 -7.22 23.69 -5.63
N LEU A 379 -5.91 23.78 -5.36
CA LEU A 379 -5.36 23.99 -4.03
C LEU A 379 -5.81 25.34 -3.44
N TYR A 380 -5.85 26.40 -4.25
CA TYR A 380 -6.40 27.68 -3.83
C TYR A 380 -7.89 27.59 -3.49
N ILE A 381 -8.70 26.89 -4.27
CA ILE A 381 -10.14 26.72 -3.99
C ILE A 381 -10.33 26.01 -2.64
N VAL A 382 -9.62 24.91 -2.40
CA VAL A 382 -9.70 24.16 -1.14
C VAL A 382 -9.38 25.07 0.05
N ASN A 383 -8.31 25.86 -0.06
CA ASN A 383 -7.90 26.75 1.02
C ASN A 383 -8.84 27.95 1.20
N LEU A 384 -9.46 28.44 0.14
CA LEU A 384 -10.52 29.46 0.22
C LEU A 384 -11.79 28.91 0.88
N GLU A 385 -12.16 27.66 0.62
CA GLU A 385 -13.28 26.99 1.29
C GLU A 385 -13.07 26.87 2.80
N LYS A 386 -11.82 26.63 3.27
CA LYS A 386 -11.48 26.69 4.71
C LYS A 386 -11.77 28.07 5.33
N LEU A 387 -11.62 29.14 4.56
CA LEU A 387 -12.01 30.50 4.97
C LEU A 387 -13.52 30.78 4.83
N ASN A 388 -14.32 29.78 4.47
CA ASN A 388 -15.73 29.88 4.09
C ASN A 388 -15.97 30.77 2.85
N ILE A 389 -15.00 30.81 1.93
CA ILE A 389 -15.11 31.53 0.65
C ILE A 389 -15.33 30.49 -0.45
N ALA A 390 -16.60 30.29 -0.84
CA ALA A 390 -16.94 29.38 -1.93
C ALA A 390 -16.65 30.03 -3.30
N MET A 391 -15.75 29.43 -4.07
CA MET A 391 -15.40 29.85 -5.43
C MET A 391 -15.25 28.64 -6.35
N THR A 392 -15.54 28.80 -7.64
CA THR A 392 -15.33 27.75 -8.64
C THR A 392 -13.97 27.95 -9.32
N ALA A 393 -13.41 26.90 -9.93
CA ALA A 393 -12.12 27.01 -10.63
C ALA A 393 -12.13 28.10 -11.69
N LYS A 394 -13.22 28.20 -12.46
CA LYS A 394 -13.39 29.24 -13.47
C LYS A 394 -13.50 30.64 -12.87
N SER A 395 -14.26 30.82 -11.78
CA SER A 395 -14.37 32.14 -11.15
C SER A 395 -13.06 32.55 -10.48
N PHE A 396 -12.29 31.61 -9.95
CA PHE A 396 -10.96 31.86 -9.44
C PHE A 396 -10.03 32.29 -10.58
N GLU A 397 -10.02 31.60 -11.71
CA GLU A 397 -9.17 31.94 -12.86
C GLU A 397 -9.46 33.36 -13.38
N ASP A 398 -10.73 33.69 -13.60
CA ASP A 398 -11.17 35.00 -14.13
C ASP A 398 -11.05 36.16 -13.13
N CYS A 399 -10.91 35.89 -11.82
CA CYS A 399 -10.90 36.96 -10.83
C CYS A 399 -9.57 37.74 -10.77
N ASN A 400 -9.67 39.01 -10.36
CA ASN A 400 -8.51 39.83 -10.04
C ASN A 400 -7.91 39.39 -8.70
N LYS A 401 -6.74 38.75 -8.76
CA LYS A 401 -6.05 38.15 -7.61
C LYS A 401 -5.63 39.18 -6.56
N GLU A 402 -5.25 40.38 -6.97
CA GLU A 402 -4.89 41.48 -6.06
C GLU A 402 -6.11 41.93 -5.24
N LYS A 403 -7.27 42.09 -5.88
CA LYS A 403 -8.53 42.42 -5.18
C LYS A 403 -8.96 41.28 -4.26
N LEU A 404 -8.79 40.03 -4.69
CA LEU A 404 -9.09 38.86 -3.87
C LEU A 404 -8.21 38.84 -2.60
N ALA A 405 -6.88 39.00 -2.74
CA ALA A 405 -5.95 39.08 -1.62
C ALA A 405 -6.31 40.20 -0.64
N LYS A 406 -6.64 41.40 -1.14
CA LYS A 406 -7.09 42.55 -0.32
C LYS A 406 -8.40 42.25 0.42
N SER A 407 -9.34 41.57 -0.24
CA SER A 407 -10.63 41.18 0.36
C SER A 407 -10.44 40.16 1.49
N ILE A 408 -9.65 39.11 1.25
CA ILE A 408 -9.32 38.07 2.24
C ILE A 408 -8.65 38.72 3.45
N TRP A 409 -7.65 39.57 3.21
CA TRP A 409 -6.94 40.26 4.27
C TRP A 409 -7.88 41.12 5.12
N LYS A 410 -8.76 41.91 4.50
CA LYS A 410 -9.71 42.77 5.21
C LYS A 410 -10.69 41.98 6.09
N ASN A 411 -11.16 40.83 5.61
CA ASN A 411 -12.23 40.08 6.27
C ASN A 411 -11.73 39.07 7.31
N HIS A 412 -10.54 38.50 7.13
CA HIS A 412 -10.06 37.38 7.96
C HIS A 412 -8.79 37.68 8.78
N SER A 413 -8.11 38.81 8.57
CA SER A 413 -6.83 39.13 9.26
C SER A 413 -6.92 39.23 10.79
N ASN A 414 -8.09 39.48 11.36
CA ASN A 414 -8.27 39.67 12.81
C ASN A 414 -9.10 38.56 13.48
N GLY A 415 -9.51 37.54 12.73
CA GLY A 415 -10.35 36.46 13.22
C GLY A 415 -9.57 35.22 13.67
N LYS A 416 -10.31 34.14 13.93
CA LYS A 416 -9.74 32.82 14.24
C LYS A 416 -8.92 32.23 13.09
N MET A 417 -9.28 32.57 11.84
CA MET A 417 -8.60 32.09 10.62
C MET A 417 -7.48 33.03 10.14
N ALA A 418 -6.88 33.79 11.06
CA ALA A 418 -5.88 34.79 10.71
C ALA A 418 -4.55 34.16 10.24
N GLN A 419 -4.22 32.96 10.71
CA GLN A 419 -3.02 32.22 10.30
C GLN A 419 -3.18 31.76 8.84
N GLU A 420 -4.29 31.09 8.54
CA GLU A 420 -4.63 30.59 7.20
C GLU A 420 -4.75 31.73 6.20
N ALA A 421 -5.40 32.83 6.59
CA ALA A 421 -5.51 34.02 5.75
C ALA A 421 -4.14 34.65 5.46
N ALA A 422 -3.21 34.66 6.42
CA ALA A 422 -1.86 35.18 6.19
C ALA A 422 -1.07 34.30 5.23
N ILE A 423 -1.17 32.97 5.38
CA ILE A 423 -0.57 32.02 4.45
C ILE A 423 -1.17 32.26 3.06
N ILE A 424 -2.49 32.17 2.87
CA ILE A 424 -3.21 32.32 1.58
C ILE A 424 -3.00 33.70 0.93
N VAL A 425 -2.76 34.76 1.68
CA VAL A 425 -2.43 36.07 1.08
C VAL A 425 -0.97 36.10 0.64
N SER A 426 -0.03 35.60 1.44
CA SER A 426 1.40 35.53 1.08
C SER A 426 1.66 34.68 -0.17
N SER A 427 1.16 33.44 -0.19
CA SER A 427 0.05 33.10 -1.08
C SER A 427 0.13 33.43 -2.56
N LEU A 428 -1.05 33.93 -2.90
CA LEU A 428 -1.40 34.67 -4.08
C LEU A 428 -0.39 35.78 -4.39
N CYS A 429 0.21 36.43 -3.37
CA CYS A 429 1.13 37.53 -3.59
C CYS A 429 2.42 37.09 -4.30
N PHE A 430 3.01 35.96 -3.92
CA PHE A 430 4.18 35.42 -4.64
C PHE A 430 3.78 34.89 -6.02
N ASP A 431 2.79 34.00 -6.07
CA ASP A 431 2.43 33.29 -7.30
C ASP A 431 1.97 34.22 -8.44
N TYR A 432 1.24 35.29 -8.09
CA TYR A 432 0.73 36.27 -9.04
C TYR A 432 1.54 37.58 -9.05
N LYS A 433 2.74 37.59 -8.45
CA LYS A 433 3.69 38.71 -8.46
C LYS A 433 3.08 40.03 -7.96
N ILE A 434 2.31 39.97 -6.87
CA ILE A 434 1.68 41.12 -6.23
C ILE A 434 2.62 41.68 -5.15
N TYR A 435 3.43 42.67 -5.54
CA TYR A 435 4.43 43.29 -4.66
C TYR A 435 3.95 44.61 -4.06
N SER A 436 2.75 44.61 -3.49
CA SER A 436 2.22 45.79 -2.79
C SER A 436 2.90 45.96 -1.45
N PHE A 437 3.67 47.04 -1.29
CA PHE A 437 4.41 47.36 -0.05
C PHE A 437 3.52 47.31 1.20
N THR A 438 2.34 47.91 1.14
CA THR A 438 1.37 47.94 2.25
C THR A 438 0.84 46.56 2.65
N MET A 439 0.81 45.61 1.72
CA MET A 439 0.33 44.25 1.95
C MET A 439 1.42 43.42 2.61
N TRP A 440 2.64 43.48 2.11
CA TRP A 440 3.79 42.77 2.70
C TRP A 440 4.11 43.25 4.11
N GLU A 441 4.07 44.56 4.37
CA GLU A 441 4.18 45.10 5.74
C GLU A 441 3.13 44.51 6.69
N ALA A 442 1.88 44.44 6.24
CA ALA A 442 0.79 43.90 7.05
C ALA A 442 0.94 42.38 7.28
N VAL A 443 1.32 41.62 6.24
CA VAL A 443 1.54 40.16 6.30
C VAL A 443 2.68 39.82 7.26
N LEU A 444 3.85 40.45 7.09
CA LEU A 444 5.02 40.22 7.95
C LEU A 444 4.73 40.57 9.40
N ALA A 445 4.10 41.72 9.65
CA ALA A 445 3.71 42.11 11.00
C ALA A 445 2.74 41.10 11.64
N LYS A 446 1.78 40.59 10.87
CA LYS A 446 0.80 39.62 11.38
C LYS A 446 1.43 38.26 11.66
N MET A 447 2.24 37.73 10.76
CA MET A 447 2.92 36.44 10.94
C MET A 447 3.86 36.46 12.15
N LYS A 448 4.56 37.59 12.36
CA LYS A 448 5.33 37.84 13.58
C LYS A 448 4.45 37.77 14.83
N ASN A 449 3.32 38.48 14.85
CA ASN A 449 2.42 38.50 16.00
C ASN A 449 1.76 37.13 16.28
N LEU A 450 1.61 36.29 15.27
CA LEU A 450 1.06 34.93 15.38
C LEU A 450 2.15 33.87 15.64
N ASN A 451 3.42 34.26 15.79
CA ASN A 451 4.58 33.38 15.97
C ASN A 451 4.72 32.27 14.90
N MET A 452 4.37 32.57 13.65
CA MET A 452 4.46 31.64 12.51
C MET A 452 5.89 31.57 11.94
N MET A 453 6.83 31.10 12.75
CA MET A 453 8.27 31.27 12.46
C MET A 453 8.74 30.49 11.22
N LYS A 454 8.22 29.28 10.97
CA LYS A 454 8.61 28.46 9.82
C LYS A 454 8.13 29.07 8.51
N GLU A 455 6.87 29.50 8.48
CA GLU A 455 6.26 30.15 7.33
C GLU A 455 6.92 31.51 7.07
N LEU A 456 7.20 32.27 8.13
CA LEU A 456 7.90 33.54 8.03
C LEU A 456 9.30 33.36 7.46
N GLU A 457 10.08 32.37 7.93
CA GLU A 457 11.41 32.10 7.41
C GLU A 457 11.38 31.80 5.91
N HIS A 458 10.47 30.93 5.48
CA HIS A 458 10.29 30.60 4.08
C HIS A 458 9.99 31.86 3.24
N ILE A 459 9.05 32.69 3.68
CA ILE A 459 8.67 33.93 3.01
C ILE A 459 9.86 34.89 2.91
N LEU A 460 10.62 35.05 3.99
CA LEU A 460 11.77 35.95 4.01
C LEU A 460 12.86 35.51 3.03
N LEU A 461 13.12 34.21 2.91
CA LEU A 461 14.07 33.67 1.95
C LEU A 461 13.66 33.97 0.49
N HIS A 462 12.37 33.93 0.17
CA HIS A 462 11.85 34.29 -1.15
C HIS A 462 11.81 35.81 -1.40
N ILE A 463 11.60 36.62 -0.35
CA ILE A 463 11.62 38.10 -0.48
C ILE A 463 13.01 38.60 -0.92
N ILE A 464 14.10 37.95 -0.50
CA ILE A 464 15.46 38.32 -0.92
C ILE A 464 15.61 38.32 -2.45
N GLU A 465 14.92 37.42 -3.14
CA GLU A 465 14.97 37.30 -4.60
C GLU A 465 14.22 38.43 -5.33
N ILE A 466 13.52 39.30 -4.59
CA ILE A 466 12.63 40.33 -5.13
C ILE A 466 13.14 41.73 -4.77
N PRO A 467 13.88 42.40 -5.67
CA PRO A 467 14.50 43.70 -5.39
C PRO A 467 13.52 44.80 -4.95
N SER A 468 12.25 44.74 -5.38
CA SER A 468 11.25 45.75 -5.02
C SER A 468 10.81 45.72 -3.55
N LEU A 469 11.04 44.60 -2.86
CA LEU A 469 10.64 44.39 -1.46
C LEU A 469 11.80 44.53 -0.47
N ASP A 470 13.02 44.72 -0.96
CA ASP A 470 14.23 44.81 -0.15
C ASP A 470 14.22 46.00 0.84
N VAL A 471 13.49 47.06 0.48
CA VAL A 471 13.40 48.31 1.26
C VAL A 471 12.27 48.27 2.32
N LEU A 472 11.70 47.11 2.62
CA LEU A 472 10.62 46.98 3.60
C LEU A 472 11.13 47.26 5.05
N PRO A 473 10.60 48.26 5.77
CA PRO A 473 11.01 48.60 7.13
C PRO A 473 10.78 47.46 8.14
N SER A 474 9.77 46.63 7.93
CA SER A 474 9.49 45.49 8.80
C SER A 474 10.46 44.32 8.60
N LEU A 475 11.24 44.31 7.51
CA LEU A 475 12.08 43.19 7.11
C LEU A 475 13.17 42.86 8.14
N PRO A 476 14.00 43.81 8.63
CA PRO A 476 15.00 43.51 9.65
C PRO A 476 14.39 43.01 10.96
N SER A 477 13.25 43.58 11.36
CA SER A 477 12.52 43.14 12.56
C SER A 477 12.01 41.70 12.43
N ALA A 478 11.56 41.29 11.23
CA ALA A 478 11.11 39.94 10.96
C ALA A 478 12.27 38.93 11.02
N TRP A 479 13.40 39.23 10.38
CA TRP A 479 14.63 38.44 10.47
C TRP A 479 15.10 38.28 11.92
N GLN A 480 15.22 39.38 12.66
CA GLN A 480 15.60 39.38 14.08
C GLN A 480 14.67 38.47 14.91
N THR A 481 13.36 38.51 14.65
CA THR A 481 12.38 37.73 15.43
C THR A 481 12.52 36.23 15.20
N ILE A 482 12.74 35.78 13.96
CA ILE A 482 12.98 34.36 13.66
C ILE A 482 14.27 33.89 14.33
N ILE A 483 15.37 34.63 14.14
CA ILE A 483 16.67 34.26 14.69
C ILE A 483 16.59 34.16 16.21
N VAL A 484 16.06 35.19 16.88
CA VAL A 484 15.88 35.18 18.34
C VAL A 484 14.94 34.06 18.78
N SER A 485 13.88 33.75 18.02
CA SER A 485 12.98 32.66 18.36
C SER A 485 13.63 31.28 18.28
N ILE A 486 14.53 31.05 17.33
CA ILE A 486 15.29 29.80 17.24
C ILE A 486 16.22 29.71 18.46
N LEU A 487 17.01 30.76 18.70
CA LEU A 487 17.98 30.80 19.80
C LEU A 487 17.33 30.65 21.19
N ASN A 488 16.12 31.16 21.39
CA ASN A 488 15.39 31.01 22.66
C ASN A 488 14.81 29.61 22.88
N LYS A 489 14.60 28.82 21.83
CA LYS A 489 14.07 27.46 21.93
C LYS A 489 15.17 26.44 22.19
N SER A 490 16.37 26.68 21.69
CA SER A 490 17.48 25.75 21.77
C SER A 490 18.19 25.81 23.13
N SER A 491 18.61 24.66 23.65
CA SER A 491 19.40 24.55 24.89
C SER A 491 20.83 24.02 24.65
N VAL A 492 21.19 23.73 23.39
CA VAL A 492 22.49 23.23 22.89
C VAL A 492 22.93 21.90 23.53
N ASN A 493 22.01 21.18 24.17
CA ASN A 493 22.30 19.92 24.84
C ASN A 493 22.44 18.74 23.87
N THR A 494 21.86 18.87 22.66
CA THR A 494 21.91 17.86 21.59
C THR A 494 22.62 18.40 20.35
N ASP A 495 23.14 17.50 19.52
CA ASP A 495 23.76 17.89 18.25
C ASP A 495 22.74 18.51 17.27
N GLU A 496 21.48 18.08 17.34
CA GLU A 496 20.37 18.65 16.56
C GLU A 496 20.07 20.11 16.94
N GLU A 497 19.95 20.41 18.24
CA GLU A 497 19.74 21.79 18.73
C GLU A 497 20.91 22.72 18.37
N ARG A 498 22.14 22.17 18.34
CA ARG A 498 23.32 22.92 17.91
C ARG A 498 23.25 23.25 16.42
N ASP A 499 22.78 22.32 15.59
CA ASP A 499 22.61 22.54 14.16
C ASP A 499 21.51 23.56 13.86
N GLU A 500 20.44 23.60 14.65
CA GLU A 500 19.43 24.67 14.59
C GLU A 500 20.03 26.05 14.93
N CYS A 501 20.89 26.13 15.94
CA CYS A 501 21.58 27.39 16.28
C CYS A 501 22.54 27.85 15.16
N LEU A 502 23.23 26.91 14.52
CA LEU A 502 24.09 27.21 13.36
C LEU A 502 23.27 27.62 12.13
N HIS A 503 22.09 27.04 11.95
CA HIS A 503 21.11 27.49 10.97
C HIS A 503 20.67 28.93 11.22
N ALA A 504 20.34 29.29 12.48
CA ALA A 504 20.02 30.66 12.85
C ALA A 504 21.17 31.64 12.53
N PHE A 505 22.43 31.23 12.69
CA PHE A 505 23.58 32.03 12.29
C PHE A 505 23.70 32.18 10.75
N ASN A 506 23.42 31.12 9.98
CA ASN A 506 23.38 31.21 8.52
C ASN A 506 22.27 32.15 8.02
N LEU A 507 21.13 32.24 8.72
CA LEU A 507 20.06 33.18 8.40
C LEU A 507 20.50 34.64 8.53
N ILE A 508 21.33 34.98 9.51
CA ILE A 508 21.91 36.34 9.64
C ILE A 508 22.65 36.72 8.36
N GLN A 509 23.45 35.79 7.83
CA GLN A 509 24.26 36.04 6.62
C GLN A 509 23.42 36.16 5.34
N ARG A 510 22.19 35.65 5.35
CA ARG A 510 21.24 35.78 4.24
C ARG A 510 20.38 37.04 4.33
N CYS A 511 20.38 37.73 5.47
CA CYS A 511 19.62 38.96 5.63
C CYS A 511 20.19 40.05 4.70
N PRO A 512 19.36 40.74 3.89
CA PRO A 512 19.86 41.74 2.95
C PRO A 512 20.42 43.00 3.63
N ASP A 513 19.92 43.34 4.82
CA ASP A 513 20.40 44.46 5.63
C ASP A 513 20.81 43.97 7.03
N VAL A 514 22.00 43.39 7.12
CA VAL A 514 22.56 42.84 8.37
C VAL A 514 22.80 43.94 9.42
N LEU A 515 23.11 45.17 8.99
CA LEU A 515 23.51 46.27 9.87
C LEU A 515 22.33 46.84 10.68
N SER A 516 21.10 46.64 10.23
CA SER A 516 19.90 47.04 10.98
C SER A 516 19.44 46.01 12.02
N LEU A 517 20.08 44.83 12.07
CA LEU A 517 19.86 43.84 13.12
C LEU A 517 20.53 44.26 14.43
N ASP A 518 19.96 43.84 15.56
CA ASP A 518 20.59 44.02 16.88
C ASP A 518 21.64 42.91 17.08
N LEU A 519 22.80 43.09 16.43
CA LEU A 519 23.90 42.13 16.44
C LEU A 519 24.53 41.97 17.83
N ASP A 520 24.49 43.01 18.66
CA ASP A 520 24.93 42.95 20.07
C ASP A 520 24.05 42.01 20.90
N LEU A 521 22.73 42.10 20.71
CA LEU A 521 21.78 41.18 21.35
C LEU A 521 21.99 39.75 20.87
N LEU A 522 22.16 39.53 19.55
CA LEU A 522 22.41 38.20 19.01
C LEU A 522 23.74 37.61 19.54
N ALA A 523 24.80 38.43 19.61
CA ALA A 523 26.09 38.02 20.17
C ALA A 523 25.96 37.57 21.64
N LYS A 524 25.15 38.25 22.45
CA LYS A 524 24.86 37.83 23.84
C LYS A 524 24.16 36.48 23.90
N HIS A 525 23.18 36.23 23.02
CA HIS A 525 22.47 34.95 22.99
C HIS A 525 23.40 33.81 22.56
N PHE A 526 24.18 33.98 21.49
CA PHE A 526 25.17 32.97 21.07
C PHE A 526 26.24 32.72 22.15
N HIS A 527 26.66 33.76 22.86
CA HIS A 527 27.60 33.60 23.98
C HIS A 527 26.98 32.79 25.14
N HIS A 528 25.70 33.03 25.47
CA HIS A 528 24.99 32.26 26.49
C HIS A 528 24.81 30.78 26.10
N LEU A 529 24.64 30.51 24.81
CA LEU A 529 24.50 29.18 24.22
C LEU A 529 25.85 28.47 23.96
N GLU A 530 26.94 28.99 24.50
CA GLU A 530 28.31 28.44 24.34
C GLU A 530 28.77 28.32 22.87
N LEU A 531 28.31 29.22 21.98
CA LEU A 531 28.73 29.31 20.58
C LEU A 531 29.57 30.59 20.35
N PRO A 532 30.83 30.61 20.84
CA PRO A 532 31.63 31.83 20.91
C PRO A 532 32.04 32.36 19.52
N VAL A 533 32.24 31.48 18.53
CA VAL A 533 32.60 31.88 17.16
C VAL A 533 31.46 32.60 16.46
N CYS A 534 30.23 32.14 16.65
CA CYS A 534 29.03 32.84 16.15
C CYS A 534 28.89 34.22 16.84
N ALA A 535 29.12 34.28 18.15
CA ALA A 535 29.06 35.52 18.92
C ALA A 535 30.11 36.56 18.48
N ILE A 536 31.37 36.15 18.31
CA ILE A 536 32.44 37.02 17.79
C ILE A 536 32.08 37.48 16.37
N SER A 537 31.59 36.57 15.52
CA SER A 537 31.19 36.92 14.16
C SER A 537 30.10 37.99 14.13
N CYS A 538 29.09 37.89 15.01
CA CYS A 538 28.07 38.94 15.15
C CYS A 538 28.66 40.28 15.58
N LEU A 539 29.63 40.29 16.51
CA LEU A 539 30.30 41.52 16.95
C LEU A 539 31.14 42.17 15.86
N LEU A 540 31.81 41.38 15.02
CA LEU A 540 32.62 41.89 13.91
C LEU A 540 31.75 42.41 12.76
N MET A 541 30.57 41.81 12.55
CA MET A 541 29.56 42.33 11.62
C MET A 541 28.92 43.65 12.09
N SER A 542 29.03 43.98 13.38
CA SER A 542 28.47 45.22 13.93
C SER A 542 29.25 46.44 13.47
N ALA A 543 28.54 47.53 13.16
CA ALA A 543 29.16 48.82 12.86
C ALA A 543 30.00 49.37 14.03
N VAL A 544 29.67 48.97 15.27
CA VAL A 544 30.43 49.34 16.48
C VAL A 544 30.73 48.06 17.26
N VAL A 545 32.02 47.74 17.37
CA VAL A 545 32.47 46.54 18.10
C VAL A 545 32.34 46.77 19.60
N ASN A 546 31.56 45.90 20.25
CA ASN A 546 31.43 45.90 21.70
C ASN A 546 32.65 45.25 22.37
N ASN A 547 33.69 46.05 22.59
CA ASN A 547 34.98 45.59 23.11
C ASN A 547 34.88 44.87 24.47
N LYS A 548 33.90 45.21 25.32
CA LYS A 548 33.71 44.53 26.61
C LYS A 548 33.21 43.10 26.43
N LEU A 549 32.23 42.91 25.56
CA LEU A 549 31.68 41.58 25.27
C LEU A 549 32.66 40.74 24.44
N LEU A 550 33.40 41.38 23.54
CA LEU A 550 34.48 40.72 22.82
C LEU A 550 35.52 40.17 23.81
N GLN A 551 36.03 41.01 24.71
CA GLN A 551 37.01 40.60 25.72
C GLN A 551 36.51 39.48 26.64
N SER A 552 35.22 39.47 27.02
CA SER A 552 34.66 38.37 27.81
C SER A 552 34.65 37.05 27.03
N ILE A 553 34.35 37.07 25.73
CA ILE A 553 34.41 35.86 24.90
C ILE A 553 35.85 35.39 24.68
N LEU A 554 36.79 36.32 24.42
CA LEU A 554 38.19 35.96 24.20
C LEU A 554 38.84 35.31 25.44
N SER A 555 38.35 35.62 26.65
CA SER A 555 38.80 35.01 27.90
C SER A 555 38.51 33.50 28.04
N ILE A 556 37.73 32.91 27.13
CA ILE A 556 37.44 31.45 27.09
C ILE A 556 38.71 30.64 26.74
N GLY A 557 39.72 31.29 26.11
CA GLY A 557 41.00 30.70 25.74
C GLY A 557 41.05 30.22 24.29
N ALA A 558 42.24 30.27 23.69
CA ALA A 558 42.41 30.11 22.25
C ALA A 558 42.09 28.68 21.76
N GLU A 559 42.38 27.65 22.56
CA GLU A 559 42.09 26.25 22.23
C GLU A 559 40.60 25.98 22.00
N LYS A 560 39.74 26.43 22.93
CA LYS A 560 38.29 26.25 22.84
C LYS A 560 37.69 27.03 21.68
N LEU A 561 38.17 28.26 21.45
CA LEU A 561 37.74 29.09 20.33
C LEU A 561 38.13 28.46 18.99
N PHE A 562 39.34 27.91 18.88
CA PHE A 562 39.80 27.24 17.66
C PHE A 562 39.01 25.96 17.36
N ASN A 563 38.72 25.14 18.37
CA ASN A 563 37.87 23.95 18.20
C ASN A 563 36.44 24.31 17.78
N SER A 564 35.85 25.36 18.41
CA SER A 564 34.56 25.90 17.97
C SER A 564 34.60 26.41 16.54
N PHE A 565 35.71 27.03 16.12
CA PHE A 565 35.87 27.56 14.76
C PHE A 565 35.92 26.46 13.71
N LEU A 566 36.64 25.37 14.00
CA LEU A 566 36.67 24.19 13.13
C LEU A 566 35.26 23.61 12.94
N LEU A 567 34.49 23.48 14.02
CA LEU A 567 33.11 22.96 13.97
C LEU A 567 32.19 23.87 13.14
N THR A 568 32.15 25.17 13.45
CA THR A 568 31.30 26.15 12.75
C THR A 568 31.64 26.20 11.25
N ARG A 569 32.91 26.13 10.88
CA ARG A 569 33.34 26.23 9.48
C ARG A 569 32.95 25.03 8.62
N THR A 570 32.68 23.86 9.21
CA THR A 570 32.16 22.70 8.46
C THR A 570 30.67 22.80 8.14
N LYS A 571 29.90 23.57 8.93
CA LYS A 571 28.43 23.61 8.86
C LYS A 571 27.85 24.97 8.44
N CYS A 572 28.65 26.04 8.43
CA CYS A 572 28.20 27.38 8.05
C CYS A 572 28.69 27.81 6.67
N ILE A 573 27.96 28.73 6.04
CA ILE A 573 28.33 29.34 4.75
C ILE A 573 29.66 30.10 4.94
N ALA A 574 30.57 30.00 3.97
CA ALA A 574 31.87 30.67 4.00
C ALA A 574 31.67 32.20 3.98
N SER A 575 31.72 32.84 5.15
CA SER A 575 31.56 34.29 5.28
C SER A 575 32.89 35.04 5.13
N ALA A 576 32.85 36.28 4.65
CA ALA A 576 34.01 37.18 4.65
C ALA A 576 34.57 37.39 6.07
N VAL A 577 33.68 37.41 7.06
CA VAL A 577 33.98 37.55 8.50
C VAL A 577 34.72 36.31 9.04
N SER A 578 34.62 35.15 8.37
CA SER A 578 35.36 33.95 8.78
C SER A 578 36.87 34.13 8.76
N TYR A 579 37.40 35.01 7.91
CA TYR A 579 38.82 35.34 7.88
C TYR A 579 39.22 36.23 9.06
N GLU A 580 38.44 37.26 9.36
CA GLU A 580 38.69 38.17 10.49
C GLU A 580 38.62 37.45 11.83
N VAL A 581 37.64 36.56 12.00
CA VAL A 581 37.56 35.67 13.18
C VAL A 581 38.76 34.73 13.24
N MET A 582 39.18 34.16 12.11
CA MET A 582 40.36 33.29 12.05
C MET A 582 41.63 34.05 12.46
N VAL A 583 41.83 35.27 11.96
CA VAL A 583 42.96 36.13 12.31
C VAL A 583 42.98 36.46 13.80
N LEU A 584 41.83 36.81 14.40
CA LEU A 584 41.73 37.06 15.84
C LEU A 584 42.05 35.82 16.68
N ILE A 585 41.59 34.65 16.26
CA ILE A 585 41.93 33.38 16.93
C ILE A 585 43.43 33.10 16.78
N PHE A 586 44.04 33.32 15.61
CA PHE A 586 45.47 33.15 15.40
C PHE A 586 46.32 34.10 16.25
N GLN A 587 45.88 35.34 16.42
CA GLN A 587 46.52 36.29 17.32
C GLN A 587 46.50 35.77 18.77
N LEU A 588 45.36 35.29 19.25
CA LEU A 588 45.27 34.70 20.59
C LEU A 588 46.12 33.44 20.77
N ILE A 589 46.18 32.58 19.74
CA ILE A 589 47.05 31.39 19.77
C ILE A 589 48.53 31.76 19.88
N MET A 590 48.93 32.83 19.19
CA MET A 590 50.28 33.41 19.30
C MET A 590 50.55 33.98 20.70
N GLU A 591 49.61 34.74 21.26
CA GLU A 591 49.73 35.33 22.60
C GLU A 591 49.77 34.26 23.72
N GLU A 592 49.02 33.17 23.58
CA GLU A 592 48.96 32.05 24.53
C GLU A 592 50.05 30.97 24.30
N ASN A 593 50.89 31.09 23.26
CA ASN A 593 51.91 30.10 22.85
C ASN A 593 51.35 28.69 22.55
N LEU A 594 50.18 28.61 21.91
CA LEU A 594 49.48 27.35 21.62
C LEU A 594 49.59 26.90 20.14
N SER A 595 50.71 27.15 19.48
CA SER A 595 50.90 26.87 18.04
C SER A 595 50.67 25.40 17.65
N HIS A 596 50.93 24.47 18.57
CA HIS A 596 50.78 23.02 18.36
C HIS A 596 49.35 22.58 18.02
N ILE A 597 48.33 23.38 18.37
CA ILE A 597 46.92 23.08 18.10
C ILE A 597 46.61 23.28 16.60
N VAL A 598 47.19 24.31 15.99
CA VAL A 598 46.96 24.64 14.58
C VAL A 598 47.80 23.77 13.64
N GLU A 599 48.97 23.32 14.09
CA GLU A 599 49.87 22.44 13.32
C GLU A 599 49.25 21.10 12.91
N LYS A 600 48.24 20.63 13.66
CA LYS A 600 47.48 19.39 13.37
C LYS A 600 46.19 19.63 12.57
N SER A 601 45.91 20.89 12.21
CA SER A 601 44.68 21.32 11.56
C SER A 601 44.92 21.62 10.06
N PRO A 602 43.86 21.67 9.24
CA PRO A 602 43.98 22.09 7.84
C PRO A 602 44.34 23.58 7.68
N TYR A 603 44.41 24.36 8.76
CA TYR A 603 44.76 25.79 8.74
C TYR A 603 46.24 26.05 9.07
N LYS A 604 47.08 25.00 9.12
CA LYS A 604 48.52 25.12 9.39
C LYS A 604 49.21 26.12 8.47
N ASP A 605 49.03 25.98 7.16
CA ASP A 605 49.73 26.81 6.18
C ASP A 605 49.29 28.28 6.30
N ALA A 606 47.99 28.53 6.48
CA ALA A 606 47.43 29.87 6.72
C ALA A 606 47.97 30.51 8.01
N TYR A 607 48.15 29.73 9.09
CA TYR A 607 48.76 30.21 10.32
C TYR A 607 50.25 30.51 10.15
N CYS A 608 50.99 29.65 9.44
CA CYS A 608 52.40 29.90 9.14
C CYS A 608 52.60 31.20 8.33
N GLU A 609 51.75 31.44 7.32
CA GLU A 609 51.74 32.70 6.56
C GLU A 609 51.45 33.91 7.46
N TYR A 610 50.43 33.81 8.31
CA TYR A 610 50.08 34.88 9.26
C TYR A 610 51.23 35.21 10.22
N VAL A 611 51.90 34.19 10.77
CA VAL A 611 53.06 34.37 11.67
C VAL A 611 54.24 35.01 10.93
N GLN A 612 54.51 34.59 9.69
CA GLN A 612 55.57 35.20 8.87
C GLN A 612 55.29 36.67 8.56
N GLN A 613 54.04 37.03 8.24
CA GLN A 613 53.65 38.41 7.99
C GLN A 613 53.81 39.30 9.24
N ASN A 614 53.38 38.81 10.41
CA ASN A 614 53.51 39.58 11.65
C ASN A 614 54.95 39.66 12.19
N GLN A 615 55.77 38.62 12.02
CA GLN A 615 57.21 38.68 12.34
C GLN A 615 57.96 39.68 11.44
N ASN A 616 57.59 39.77 10.16
CA ASN A 616 58.13 40.77 9.24
C ASN A 616 57.66 42.20 9.57
N CYS A 617 56.43 42.40 10.07
CA CYS A 617 55.95 43.71 10.55
C CYS A 617 56.66 44.17 11.82
N LEU A 618 56.94 43.26 12.76
CA LEU A 618 57.72 43.52 13.98
C LEU A 618 59.19 43.89 13.67
N GLN A 619 59.78 43.33 12.60
CA GLN A 619 61.11 43.71 12.13
C GLN A 619 61.14 45.03 11.36
N ASN A 620 60.03 45.44 10.73
CA ASN A 620 59.93 46.64 9.90
C ASN A 620 59.28 47.86 10.59
N GLY A 621 58.87 47.76 11.86
CA GLY A 621 58.47 48.92 12.68
C GLY A 621 57.13 49.57 12.31
N ILE A 622 56.21 48.83 11.69
CA ILE A 622 54.85 49.33 11.38
C ILE A 622 53.86 48.55 12.24
N SER A 623 53.27 49.19 13.26
CA SER A 623 52.10 48.65 13.96
C SER A 623 50.83 49.09 13.23
N TYR A 624 49.94 48.15 12.93
CA TYR A 624 48.55 48.45 12.56
C TYR A 624 47.68 48.61 13.80
#